data_AF-A0AAW8CRN2-F1
#
_entry.id   AF-A0AAW8CRN2-F1
#
_cell.length_a   1.000
_cell.length_b   1.000
_cell.length_c   1.000
_cell.angle_alpha   90.00
_cell.angle_beta   90.00
_cell.angle_gamma   90.00
#
_symmetry.space_group_name_H-M   'P 1'
#
loop_
_entity.id
_entity.type
_entity.pdbx_description
1 polymer ?
#
loop_
_entity_poly.entity_id
_entity_poly.type
_entity_poly.pdbx_seq_one_letter_code
_entity_poly.pdbx_strand_id
1 'polypeptide(L)'
;MATKTIARPRTPASPKENAQDAADLLENALTQLESLLWICYGEDIDWHTGEGPRHLDNVLWLAADMARKAGELFQVSEAERRKPPATES
;
A
#
# COMPACT_ATOMS: atom_id res chain seq x y z
N MET A 1 7.71 -55.27 13.70
CA MET A 1 7.05 -54.66 12.54
C MET A 1 6.53 -53.29 12.97
N ALA A 2 7.10 -52.19 12.48
CA ALA A 2 6.82 -50.84 12.98
C ALA A 2 5.68 -50.17 12.19
N THR A 3 4.63 -49.73 12.89
CA THR A 3 3.46 -49.05 12.31
C THR A 3 3.82 -47.63 11.90
N LYS A 4 3.74 -47.34 10.59
CA LYS A 4 4.07 -46.05 10.00
C LYS A 4 2.94 -45.06 10.31
N THR A 5 3.19 -44.12 11.22
CA THR A 5 2.30 -42.99 11.51
C THR A 5 2.40 -42.00 10.34
N ILE A 6 1.40 -41.96 9.48
CA ILE A 6 1.32 -40.98 8.39
C ILE A 6 0.75 -39.69 8.98
N ALA A 7 1.60 -38.68 9.14
CA ALA A 7 1.17 -37.34 9.50
C ALA A 7 0.25 -36.78 8.40
N ARG A 8 -0.93 -36.30 8.81
CA ARG A 8 -1.92 -35.65 7.95
C ARG A 8 -1.29 -34.43 7.25
N PRO A 9 -1.36 -34.31 5.92
CA PRO A 9 -0.96 -33.09 5.23
C PRO A 9 -1.82 -31.92 5.74
N ARG A 10 -1.18 -30.87 6.27
CA ARG A 10 -1.86 -29.59 6.50
C ARG A 10 -2.15 -29.00 5.12
N THR A 11 -3.40 -29.02 4.71
CA THR A 11 -3.89 -28.20 3.60
C THR A 11 -3.45 -26.76 3.87
N PRO A 12 -2.68 -26.10 2.98
CA PRO A 12 -2.45 -24.67 3.10
C PRO A 12 -3.81 -23.99 3.11
N ALA A 13 -4.09 -23.18 4.13
CA ALA A 13 -5.26 -22.32 4.11
C ALA A 13 -5.20 -21.50 2.81
N SER A 14 -6.26 -21.58 2.00
CA SER A 14 -6.40 -20.74 0.81
C SER A 14 -6.23 -19.28 1.23
N PRO A 15 -5.47 -18.44 0.51
CA PRO A 15 -5.34 -17.03 0.81
C PRO A 15 -6.68 -16.35 0.52
N LYS A 16 -7.56 -16.37 1.51
CA LYS A 16 -8.90 -15.80 1.44
C LYS A 16 -9.13 -14.94 2.67
N GLU A 17 -8.26 -13.95 2.92
CA GLU A 17 -8.48 -12.88 3.91
C GLU A 17 -7.40 -11.78 3.94
N ASN A 18 -6.76 -11.47 2.80
CA ASN A 18 -5.88 -10.29 2.68
C ASN A 18 -6.18 -9.53 1.38
N ALA A 19 -7.43 -9.52 0.94
CA ALA A 19 -7.85 -8.57 -0.08
C ALA A 19 -8.08 -7.24 0.64
N GLN A 20 -7.02 -6.45 0.81
CA GLN A 20 -7.17 -5.05 1.20
C GLN A 20 -8.09 -4.39 0.18
N ASP A 21 -9.16 -3.78 0.66
CA ASP A 21 -10.07 -3.07 -0.21
C ASP A 21 -9.41 -1.77 -0.73
N ALA A 22 -10.03 -1.11 -1.71
CA ALA A 22 -9.43 0.08 -2.29
C ALA A 22 -9.27 1.23 -1.25
N ALA A 23 -10.07 1.23 -0.18
CA ALA A 23 -9.96 2.20 0.90
C ALA A 23 -8.75 1.91 1.81
N ASP A 24 -8.53 0.65 2.17
CA ASP A 24 -7.34 0.22 2.93
C ASP A 24 -6.04 0.55 2.17
N LEU A 25 -6.03 0.31 0.85
CA LEU A 25 -4.89 0.63 0.01
C LEU A 25 -4.68 2.14 -0.11
N LEU A 26 -5.76 2.93 -0.17
CA LEU A 26 -5.70 4.39 -0.18
C LEU A 26 -5.10 4.92 1.11
N GLU A 27 -5.59 4.47 2.27
CA GLU A 27 -5.11 4.88 3.58
C GLU A 27 -3.61 4.59 3.74
N ASN A 28 -3.19 3.39 3.33
CA ASN A 28 -1.79 3.02 3.34
C ASN A 28 -0.94 3.90 2.40
N ALA A 29 -1.43 4.21 1.20
CA ALA A 29 -0.71 5.08 0.26
C ALA A 29 -0.56 6.52 0.81
N LEU A 30 -1.60 7.06 1.44
CA LEU A 30 -1.55 8.37 2.06
C LEU A 30 -0.58 8.40 3.25
N THR A 31 -0.59 7.37 4.10
CA THR A 31 0.34 7.24 5.24
C THR A 31 1.80 7.17 4.78
N GLN A 32 2.08 6.44 3.70
CA GLN A 32 3.42 6.37 3.09
C GLN A 32 3.83 7.72 2.50
N LEU A 33 2.91 8.42 1.83
CA LEU A 33 3.17 9.77 1.31
C LEU A 33 3.47 10.77 2.43
N GLU A 34 2.68 10.77 3.51
CA GLU A 34 2.93 11.61 4.68
C GLU A 34 4.31 11.34 5.29
N SER A 35 4.65 10.05 5.50
CA SER A 35 5.95 9.66 6.04
C SER A 35 7.12 10.10 5.14
N LEU A 36 6.96 9.98 3.81
CA LEU A 36 7.96 10.43 2.85
C LEU A 36 8.16 11.96 2.90
N LEU A 37 7.05 12.71 2.92
CA LEU A 37 7.10 14.16 2.98
C LEU A 37 7.68 14.65 4.31
N TRP A 38 7.40 13.96 5.42
CA TRP A 38 7.98 14.28 6.72
C TRP A 38 9.51 14.29 6.69
N ILE A 39 10.13 13.36 5.98
CA ILE A 39 11.59 13.30 5.80
C ILE A 39 12.11 14.58 5.12
N CYS A 40 11.35 15.17 4.20
CA CYS A 40 11.75 16.42 3.54
C CYS A 40 11.73 17.63 4.48
N TYR A 41 10.93 17.59 5.55
CA TYR A 41 10.81 18.66 6.54
C TYR A 41 11.78 18.52 7.73
N GLY A 42 12.50 17.41 7.85
CA GLY A 42 13.46 17.20 8.95
C GLY A 42 14.65 18.15 8.83
N GLU A 43 15.05 18.78 9.95
CA GLU A 43 16.21 19.70 10.01
C GLU A 43 17.56 18.99 9.75
N ASP A 44 17.58 17.66 9.74
CA ASP A 44 18.79 16.84 9.66
C ASP A 44 19.26 16.53 8.22
N ILE A 45 18.54 16.98 7.18
CA ILE A 45 18.90 16.68 5.79
C ILE A 45 19.29 17.94 5.01
N ASP A 46 20.56 17.98 4.57
CA ASP A 46 21.04 18.99 3.63
C ASP A 46 20.66 18.62 2.19
N TRP A 47 19.57 19.22 1.70
CA TRP A 47 19.11 19.08 0.33
C TRP A 47 19.83 20.00 -0.66
N HIS A 48 20.65 20.94 -0.19
CA HIS A 48 21.16 22.03 -1.02
C HIS A 48 22.60 21.81 -1.51
N THR A 49 23.35 20.90 -0.88
CA THR A 49 24.73 20.62 -1.26
C THR A 49 24.95 19.19 -1.77
N GLY A 50 26.06 18.99 -2.49
CA GLY A 50 26.45 17.68 -3.02
C GLY A 50 25.36 17.04 -3.89
N GLU A 51 24.96 15.82 -3.53
CA GLU A 51 23.91 15.05 -4.21
C GLU A 51 22.49 15.39 -3.73
N GLY A 52 22.35 16.27 -2.72
CA GLY A 52 21.09 16.68 -2.11
C GLY A 52 20.02 17.11 -3.12
N PRO A 53 20.33 18.00 -4.10
CA PRO A 53 19.33 18.44 -5.07
C PRO A 53 18.78 17.31 -5.95
N ARG A 54 19.65 16.38 -6.35
CA ARG A 54 19.24 15.21 -7.16
C ARG A 54 18.41 14.24 -6.33
N HIS A 55 18.75 14.03 -5.06
CA HIS A 55 17.95 13.19 -4.17
C HIS A 55 16.58 13.83 -3.89
N LEU A 56 16.52 15.14 -3.67
CA LEU A 56 15.27 15.88 -3.51
C LEU A 56 14.38 15.74 -4.75
N ASP A 57 14.92 15.92 -5.96
CA ASP A 57 14.17 15.75 -7.21
C ASP A 57 13.54 14.35 -7.34
N ASN A 58 14.31 13.30 -7.00
CA ASN A 58 13.79 11.93 -6.99
C ASN A 58 12.68 11.72 -5.95
N VAL A 59 12.82 12.31 -4.75
CA VAL A 59 11.81 12.23 -3.69
C VAL A 59 10.53 12.95 -4.10
N LEU A 60 10.65 14.14 -4.69
CA LEU A 60 9.50 14.89 -5.21
C LEU A 60 8.80 14.15 -6.35
N TRP A 61 9.56 13.51 -7.24
CA TRP A 61 8.99 12.65 -8.29
C TRP A 61 8.22 11.47 -7.70
N LEU A 62 8.78 10.79 -6.70
CA LEU A 62 8.12 9.67 -6.01
C LEU A 62 6.85 10.13 -5.29
N ALA A 63 6.89 11.28 -4.61
CA ALA A 63 5.73 11.87 -3.95
C ALA A 63 4.61 12.17 -4.95
N ALA A 64 4.95 12.71 -6.12
CA ALA A 64 3.98 12.99 -7.19
C ALA A 64 3.33 11.71 -7.74
N ASP A 65 4.11 10.63 -7.90
CA ASP A 65 3.59 9.34 -8.34
C ASP A 65 2.65 8.71 -7.30
N MET A 66 3.03 8.73 -6.02
CA MET A 66 2.16 8.24 -4.93
C MET A 66 0.87 9.05 -4.79
N ALA A 67 0.94 10.38 -4.95
CA ALA A 67 -0.25 11.23 -4.94
C ALA A 67 -1.22 10.89 -6.08
N ARG A 68 -0.70 10.59 -7.28
CA ARG A 68 -1.53 10.13 -8.41
C ARG A 68 -2.20 8.80 -8.09
N LYS A 69 -1.44 7.83 -7.58
CA LYS A 69 -1.95 6.53 -7.18
C LYS A 69 -3.02 6.64 -6.09
N ALA A 70 -2.84 7.50 -5.09
CA ALA A 70 -3.86 7.79 -4.10
C ALA A 70 -5.15 8.35 -4.74
N GLY A 71 -5.03 9.24 -5.72
CA GLY A 71 -6.18 9.74 -6.48
C GLY A 71 -6.94 8.65 -7.25
N GLU A 72 -6.24 7.68 -7.83
CA GLU A 72 -6.84 6.52 -8.49
C GLU A 72 -7.56 5.60 -7.49
N LEU A 73 -6.90 5.27 -6.38
CA LEU A 73 -7.47 4.45 -5.30
C LEU A 73 -8.71 5.10 -4.69
N PHE A 74 -8.70 6.43 -4.51
CA PHE A 74 -9.88 7.17 -4.06
C PHE A 74 -11.07 6.99 -5.00
N GLN A 75 -10.87 7.15 -6.31
CA GLN A 75 -11.94 6.95 -7.30
C GLN A 75 -12.50 5.53 -7.27
N VAL A 76 -11.62 4.52 -7.16
CA VAL A 76 -12.04 3.11 -7.05
C VAL A 76 -12.83 2.89 -5.77
N SER A 77 -12.33 3.38 -4.62
CA SER A 77 -13.01 3.25 -3.34
C SER A 77 -14.40 3.90 -3.33
N GLU A 78 -14.55 5.06 -3.97
CA GLU A 78 -15.82 5.74 -4.13
C GLU A 78 -16.78 4.97 -5.06
N ALA A 79 -16.26 4.37 -6.13
CA ALA A 79 -17.05 3.53 -7.03
C ALA A 79 -17.55 2.25 -6.32
N GLU A 80 -16.72 1.64 -5.47
CA GLU A 80 -17.09 0.49 -4.64
C GLU A 80 -18.17 0.87 -3.62
N ARG A 81 -18.02 2.01 -2.92
CA ARG A 81 -19.03 2.52 -1.98
C ARG A 81 -20.38 2.80 -2.61
N ARG A 82 -20.40 3.23 -3.87
CA ARG A 82 -21.64 3.56 -4.62
C ARG A 82 -22.30 2.35 -5.25
N LYS A 83 -21.63 1.20 -5.28
CA LYS A 83 -22.20 -0.02 -5.86
C LYS A 83 -23.33 -0.53 -4.95
N PRO A 84 -24.56 -0.73 -5.47
CA PRO A 84 -25.64 -1.28 -4.66
C PRO A 84 -25.26 -2.69 -4.18
N PRO A 85 -25.70 -3.10 -2.97
CA PRO A 85 -25.47 -4.46 -2.50
C PRO A 85 -26.04 -5.43 -3.52
N ALA A 86 -25.26 -6.45 -3.87
CA ALA A 86 -25.69 -7.46 -4.82
C ALA A 86 -27.00 -8.07 -4.32
N THR A 87 -28.10 -7.77 -5.00
CA THR A 87 -29.38 -8.46 -4.79
C THR A 87 -29.16 -9.92 -5.15
N GLU A 88 -28.99 -10.77 -4.13
CA GLU A 88 -29.13 -12.21 -4.24
C GLU A 88 -30.50 -12.48 -4.89
N SER A 89 -30.48 -13.06 -6.09
CA SER A 89 -31.66 -13.59 -6.80
C SER A 89 -31.64 -15.10 -6.79
#